data_AF-A0A2T2T2G8-F1
#
_entry.id   AF-A0A2T2T2G8-F1
#
_cell.length_a   1.000
_cell.length_b   1.000
_cell.length_c   1.000
_cell.angle_alpha   90.00
_cell.angle_beta   90.00
_cell.angle_gamma   90.00
#
_symmetry.space_group_name_H-M   'P 1'
#
loop_
_entity.id
_entity.type
_entity.pdbx_description
1 polymer ?
#
loop_
_entity_poly.entity_id
_entity_poly.type
_entity_poly.pdbx_seq_one_letter_code
_entity_poly.pdbx_strand_id
1 'polypeptide(L)'
;MDTIEAPSPPSVDPSPAAYSIPAEAHLLEQVIVHTPGPEMELVSPENREDLLFDDILFVGHARQEHLLMCSVFEKIVGRPDTVLQIKDLLLDAFEAEEAARHSFVEKLCRSLPEQNLGAVEDELKRFSPEDLQQFALTGQSELPIRAQPVPNLMFTRDLAAVVHDHIILSHAATVARTRESIIINVILHHHPRFAPHSDKVI
;
A
#
# COMPACT_ATOMS: atom_id res chain seq x y z
N MET A 1 25.50 -22.65 -40.18
CA MET A 1 25.25 -21.66 -39.13
C MET A 1 23.76 -21.46 -39.11
N ASP A 2 23.05 -22.29 -38.34
CA ASP A 2 21.61 -22.18 -38.16
C ASP A 2 21.36 -21.10 -37.12
N THR A 3 20.83 -19.97 -37.56
CA THR A 3 20.35 -18.92 -36.68
C THR A 3 19.10 -19.44 -35.97
N ILE A 4 19.23 -19.71 -34.67
CA ILE A 4 18.10 -20.02 -33.79
C ILE A 4 17.23 -18.76 -33.72
N GLU A 5 16.03 -18.84 -34.26
CA GLU A 5 15.04 -17.78 -34.20
C GLU A 5 14.61 -17.57 -32.74
N ALA A 6 14.62 -16.31 -32.29
CA ALA A 6 14.18 -15.97 -30.94
C ALA A 6 12.69 -16.32 -30.78
N PRO A 7 12.27 -16.89 -29.62
CA PRO A 7 10.88 -17.21 -29.40
C PRO A 7 10.03 -15.95 -29.48
N SER A 8 8.89 -16.05 -30.18
CA SER A 8 7.91 -14.97 -30.29
C SER A 8 7.49 -14.49 -28.90
N PRO A 9 7.27 -13.16 -28.71
CA PRO A 9 6.79 -12.64 -27.44
C PRO A 9 5.44 -13.29 -27.09
N PRO A 10 5.19 -13.58 -25.80
CA PRO A 10 3.93 -14.18 -25.38
C PRO A 10 2.75 -13.27 -25.78
N SER A 11 1.73 -13.88 -26.38
CA SER A 11 0.47 -13.20 -26.68
C SER A 11 -0.22 -12.82 -25.37
N VAL A 12 -0.43 -11.53 -25.15
CA VAL A 12 -1.17 -11.01 -24.00
C VAL A 12 -2.66 -11.19 -24.27
N ASP A 13 -3.22 -12.29 -23.79
CA ASP A 13 -4.66 -12.51 -23.76
C ASP A 13 -5.24 -11.71 -22.58
N PRO A 14 -6.25 -10.85 -22.77
CA PRO A 14 -6.87 -10.10 -21.68
C PRO A 14 -7.85 -11.01 -20.94
N SER A 15 -7.33 -11.98 -20.21
CA SER A 15 -8.11 -12.69 -19.18
C SER A 15 -8.28 -11.76 -17.96
N PRO A 16 -9.41 -11.83 -17.22
CA PRO A 16 -9.61 -11.04 -16.02
C PRO A 16 -8.42 -11.32 -15.08
N ALA A 17 -7.70 -10.26 -14.69
CA ALA A 17 -6.37 -10.34 -14.09
C ALA A 17 -6.38 -11.13 -12.78
N ALA A 18 -6.21 -12.44 -12.87
CA ALA A 18 -6.00 -13.30 -11.71
C ALA A 18 -4.58 -13.04 -11.21
N TYR A 19 -4.45 -12.45 -10.02
CA TYR A 19 -3.17 -12.38 -9.32
C TYR A 19 -2.70 -13.81 -9.07
N SER A 20 -1.50 -14.16 -9.52
CA SER A 20 -0.92 -15.49 -9.26
C SER A 20 0.59 -15.41 -9.08
N ILE A 21 1.08 -15.86 -7.93
CA ILE A 21 2.52 -16.05 -7.68
C ILE A 21 2.80 -17.54 -7.45
N PRO A 22 3.16 -18.30 -8.51
CA PRO A 22 3.40 -19.73 -8.41
C PRO A 22 4.80 -20.06 -7.84
N ALA A 23 5.77 -19.16 -7.98
CA ALA A 23 7.13 -19.33 -7.48
C ALA A 23 7.87 -18.00 -7.31
N GLU A 24 8.76 -17.92 -6.31
CA GLU A 24 9.61 -16.74 -6.02
C GLU A 24 10.61 -16.40 -7.13
N ALA A 25 10.97 -17.38 -7.97
CA ALA A 25 11.92 -17.19 -9.08
C ALA A 25 11.22 -17.09 -10.45
N HIS A 26 9.89 -17.02 -10.48
CA HIS A 26 9.16 -16.80 -11.72
C HIS A 26 9.39 -15.37 -12.23
N LEU A 27 9.21 -15.15 -13.54
CA LEU A 27 9.26 -13.81 -14.11
C LEU A 27 8.17 -12.93 -13.47
N LEU A 28 8.59 -11.75 -13.04
CA LEU A 28 7.72 -10.74 -12.44
C LEU A 28 6.86 -10.09 -13.53
N GLU A 29 5.55 -9.98 -13.28
CA GLU A 29 4.62 -9.24 -14.15
C GLU A 29 4.17 -7.92 -13.52
N GLN A 30 3.93 -7.91 -12.21
CA GLN A 30 3.51 -6.73 -11.45
C GLN A 30 4.04 -6.78 -10.03
N VAL A 31 4.28 -5.63 -9.42
CA VAL A 31 4.74 -5.48 -8.03
C VAL A 31 4.01 -4.33 -7.34
N ILE A 32 3.66 -4.52 -6.06
CA ILE A 32 3.14 -3.47 -5.20
C ILE A 32 4.27 -2.96 -4.32
N VAL A 33 4.50 -1.65 -4.37
CA VAL A 33 5.53 -0.95 -3.60
C VAL A 33 4.94 0.29 -2.93
N HIS A 34 5.70 0.91 -2.03
CA HIS A 34 5.36 2.22 -1.49
C HIS A 34 6.62 3.08 -1.41
N THR A 35 6.69 4.08 -2.29
CA THR A 35 7.82 4.98 -2.35
C THR A 35 7.87 5.89 -1.12
N PRO A 36 9.03 6.03 -0.45
CA PRO A 36 9.23 6.96 0.66
C PRO A 36 8.59 8.34 0.43
N GLY A 37 7.69 8.74 1.35
CA GLY A 37 6.93 9.98 1.29
C GLY A 37 6.99 10.82 2.56
N PRO A 38 6.09 11.81 2.70
CA PRO A 38 6.02 12.72 3.85
C PRO A 38 5.91 12.00 5.21
N GLU A 39 5.29 10.83 5.25
CA GLU A 39 5.20 10.00 6.46
C GLU A 39 6.57 9.60 7.02
N MET A 40 7.59 9.48 6.18
CA MET A 40 8.95 9.17 6.62
C MET A 40 9.70 10.40 7.13
N GLU A 41 9.33 11.60 6.67
CA GLU A 41 9.91 12.87 7.18
C GLU A 41 9.50 13.15 8.63
N LEU A 42 8.45 12.48 9.10
CA LEU A 42 7.93 12.57 10.46
C LEU A 42 8.62 11.63 11.45
N VAL A 43 9.56 10.81 10.99
CA VAL A 43 10.39 9.95 11.85
C VAL A 43 11.51 10.79 12.47
N SER A 44 11.63 10.74 13.78
CA SER A 44 12.62 11.46 14.58
C SER A 44 13.33 10.49 15.54
N PRO A 45 14.49 10.89 16.12
CA PRO A 45 15.16 10.06 17.12
C PRO A 45 14.28 9.68 18.31
N GLU A 46 13.29 10.52 18.63
CA GLU A 46 12.43 10.38 19.79
C GLU A 46 11.27 9.39 19.57
N ASN A 47 10.77 9.26 18.33
CA ASN A 47 9.61 8.41 18.02
C ASN A 47 9.96 7.13 17.24
N ARG A 48 11.18 7.01 16.71
CA ARG A 48 11.56 5.90 15.82
C ARG A 48 11.32 4.50 16.42
N GLU A 49 11.58 4.34 17.72
CA GLU A 49 11.44 3.04 18.41
C GLU A 49 9.96 2.66 18.54
N ASP A 50 9.10 3.62 18.89
CA ASP A 50 7.65 3.44 18.92
C ASP A 50 7.07 3.14 17.53
N LEU A 51 7.69 3.71 16.50
CA LEU A 51 7.34 3.49 15.09
C LEU A 51 7.91 2.19 14.51
N LEU A 52 8.73 1.45 15.27
CA LEU A 52 9.49 0.28 14.79
C LEU A 52 10.33 0.60 13.55
N PHE A 53 11.02 1.75 13.58
CA PHE A 53 11.86 2.21 12.49
C PHE A 53 13.31 2.35 12.98
N ASP A 54 14.20 1.53 12.45
CA ASP A 54 15.54 1.36 13.03
C ASP A 54 16.48 2.54 12.77
N ASP A 55 16.33 3.25 11.65
CA ASP A 55 17.26 4.31 11.26
C ASP A 55 16.54 5.55 10.72
N ILE A 56 17.13 6.73 10.93
CA ILE A 56 16.59 7.99 10.41
C ILE A 56 17.14 8.20 9.02
N LEU A 57 16.27 8.10 8.02
CA LEU A 57 16.66 8.17 6.63
C LEU A 57 16.66 9.61 6.11
N PHE A 58 17.60 9.89 5.21
CA PHE A 58 17.48 11.07 4.34
C PHE A 58 16.44 10.77 3.25
N VAL A 59 15.18 11.13 3.52
CA VAL A 59 14.00 10.78 2.70
C VAL A 59 14.19 11.13 1.23
N GLY A 60 14.82 12.26 0.92
CA GLY A 60 15.09 12.67 -0.45
C GLY A 60 15.96 11.66 -1.24
N HIS A 61 16.99 11.10 -0.61
CA HIS A 61 17.86 10.10 -1.25
C HIS A 61 17.17 8.74 -1.27
N ALA A 62 16.54 8.33 -0.16
CA ALA A 62 15.79 7.07 -0.11
C ALA A 62 14.71 7.01 -1.19
N ARG A 63 14.01 8.13 -1.42
CA ARG A 63 13.04 8.28 -2.51
C ARG A 63 13.69 8.15 -3.89
N GLN A 64 14.85 8.78 -4.11
CA GLN A 64 15.56 8.68 -5.39
C GLN A 64 16.00 7.25 -5.69
N GLU A 65 16.57 6.55 -4.70
CA GLU A 65 16.98 5.15 -4.82
C GLU A 65 15.77 4.23 -5.07
N HIS A 66 14.66 4.45 -4.36
CA HIS A 66 13.44 3.68 -4.55
C HIS A 66 12.82 3.92 -5.93
N LEU A 67 12.80 5.16 -6.43
CA LEU A 67 12.33 5.47 -7.78
C LEU A 67 13.23 4.83 -8.86
N LEU A 68 14.54 4.78 -8.63
CA LEU A 68 15.45 4.05 -9.51
C LEU A 68 15.10 2.56 -9.55
N MET A 69 14.86 1.92 -8.39
CA MET A 69 14.38 0.53 -8.33
C MET A 69 13.07 0.33 -9.11
N CYS A 70 12.09 1.23 -8.95
CA CYS A 70 10.83 1.18 -9.70
C CYS A 70 11.07 1.23 -11.22
N SER A 71 11.93 2.14 -11.68
CA SER A 71 12.27 2.27 -13.10
C SER A 71 12.93 1.02 -13.68
N VAL A 72 13.68 0.28 -12.87
CA VAL A 72 14.28 -1.01 -13.25
C VAL A 72 13.18 -2.05 -13.47
N PHE A 73 12.20 -2.16 -12.57
CA PHE A 73 11.06 -3.08 -12.75
C PHE A 73 10.27 -2.74 -14.02
N GLU A 74 9.89 -1.48 -14.20
CA GLU A 74 9.15 -1.02 -15.39
C GLU A 74 9.92 -1.32 -16.68
N LYS A 75 11.25 -1.14 -16.67
CA LYS A 75 12.09 -1.39 -17.85
C LYS A 75 12.23 -2.87 -18.17
N ILE A 76 12.35 -3.74 -17.16
CA ILE A 76 12.51 -5.18 -17.34
C ILE A 76 11.19 -5.82 -17.80
N VAL A 77 10.06 -5.44 -17.20
CA VAL A 77 8.75 -6.01 -17.50
C VAL A 77 8.14 -5.39 -18.77
N GLY A 78 8.38 -4.10 -19.00
CA GLY A 78 7.94 -3.41 -20.22
C GLY A 78 6.45 -3.09 -20.29
N ARG A 79 5.75 -3.06 -19.16
CA ARG A 79 4.31 -2.72 -19.07
C ARG A 79 4.07 -1.47 -18.21
N PRO A 80 3.11 -0.60 -18.58
CA PRO A 80 2.84 0.62 -17.81
C PRO A 80 2.28 0.35 -16.41
N ASP A 81 1.66 -0.82 -16.19
CA ASP A 81 1.06 -1.22 -14.92
C ASP A 81 1.97 -2.15 -14.09
N THR A 82 3.28 -2.16 -14.38
CA THR A 82 4.23 -3.04 -13.67
C THR A 82 4.35 -2.69 -12.20
N VAL A 83 4.47 -1.40 -11.87
CA VAL A 83 4.69 -0.94 -10.49
C VAL A 83 3.43 -0.24 -10.01
N LEU A 84 2.81 -0.78 -8.97
CA LEU A 84 1.64 -0.21 -8.33
C LEU A 84 2.04 0.39 -6.98
N GLN A 85 1.72 1.65 -6.74
CA GLN A 85 2.03 2.32 -5.47
C GLN A 85 0.87 2.19 -4.51
N ILE A 86 1.13 1.81 -3.25
CA ILE A 86 0.08 1.71 -2.21
C ILE A 86 -0.69 3.01 -2.05
N LYS A 87 0.00 4.16 -2.05
CA LYS A 87 -0.66 5.47 -1.92
C LYS A 87 -1.66 5.72 -3.06
N ASP A 88 -1.31 5.34 -4.29
CA ASP A 88 -2.15 5.60 -5.47
C ASP A 88 -3.33 4.63 -5.45
N LEU A 89 -3.09 3.35 -5.15
CA LEU A 89 -4.16 2.35 -4.94
C LEU A 89 -5.13 2.73 -3.81
N LEU A 90 -4.63 3.34 -2.72
CA LEU A 90 -5.48 3.82 -1.64
C LEU A 90 -6.34 5.00 -2.08
N LEU A 91 -5.75 5.95 -2.81
CA LEU A 91 -6.46 7.11 -3.34
C LEU A 91 -7.53 6.67 -4.33
N ASP A 92 -7.19 5.81 -5.29
CA ASP A 92 -8.11 5.25 -6.26
C ASP A 92 -9.30 4.55 -5.56
N ALA A 93 -9.05 3.83 -4.46
CA ALA A 93 -10.12 3.20 -3.66
C ALA A 93 -11.02 4.25 -2.98
N PHE A 94 -10.41 5.30 -2.41
CA PHE A 94 -11.15 6.40 -1.80
C PHE A 94 -11.93 7.23 -2.82
N GLU A 95 -11.44 7.39 -4.04
CA GLU A 95 -12.16 8.09 -5.11
C GLU A 95 -13.30 7.25 -5.68
N ALA A 96 -13.08 5.94 -5.84
CA ALA A 96 -14.05 5.03 -6.43
C ALA A 96 -15.34 4.91 -5.61
N GLU A 97 -15.25 4.85 -4.28
CA GLU A 97 -16.41 4.68 -3.43
C GLU A 97 -16.28 5.32 -2.04
N GLU A 98 -17.39 5.93 -1.59
CA GLU A 98 -17.50 6.48 -0.23
C GLU A 98 -17.40 5.40 0.84
N ALA A 99 -17.85 4.18 0.53
CA ALA A 99 -17.76 3.04 1.43
C ALA A 99 -16.30 2.67 1.79
N ALA A 100 -15.33 2.86 0.90
CA ALA A 100 -13.91 2.67 1.20
C ALA A 100 -13.42 3.66 2.27
N ARG A 101 -13.79 4.95 2.14
CA ARG A 101 -13.45 6.00 3.11
C ARG A 101 -14.05 5.71 4.47
N HIS A 102 -15.34 5.35 4.51
CA HIS A 102 -16.03 5.01 5.75
C HIS A 102 -15.44 3.75 6.40
N SER A 103 -15.15 2.71 5.62
CA SER A 103 -14.51 1.48 6.07
C SER A 103 -13.14 1.75 6.71
N PHE A 104 -12.33 2.61 6.09
CA PHE A 104 -11.06 3.05 6.65
C PHE A 104 -11.24 3.73 8.02
N VAL A 105 -12.11 4.75 8.08
CA VAL A 105 -12.32 5.54 9.31
C VAL A 105 -12.90 4.67 10.43
N GLU A 106 -13.88 3.81 10.14
CA GLU A 106 -14.49 2.92 11.14
C GLU A 106 -13.49 1.91 11.70
N LYS A 107 -12.66 1.31 10.85
CA LYS A 107 -11.57 0.42 11.29
C LYS A 107 -10.56 1.20 12.13
N LEU A 108 -10.20 2.42 11.73
CA LEU A 108 -9.25 3.25 12.45
C LEU A 108 -9.76 3.59 13.85
N CYS A 109 -11.00 4.08 13.98
CA CYS A 109 -11.63 4.40 15.26
C CYS A 109 -11.74 3.17 16.17
N ARG A 110 -12.06 2.00 15.59
CA ARG A 110 -12.17 0.74 16.33
C ARG A 110 -10.83 0.22 16.82
N SER A 111 -9.79 0.31 16.00
CA SER A 111 -8.48 -0.28 16.30
C SER A 111 -7.58 0.62 17.14
N LEU A 112 -7.87 1.93 17.22
CA LEU A 112 -7.11 2.91 18.01
C LEU A 112 -8.01 3.69 19.00
N PRO A 113 -8.71 3.02 19.93
CA PRO A 113 -9.68 3.67 20.82
C PRO A 113 -9.05 4.72 21.74
N GLU A 114 -7.78 4.53 22.14
CA GLU A 114 -7.06 5.45 23.03
C GLU A 114 -6.76 6.81 22.39
N GLN A 115 -6.81 6.91 21.06
CA GLN A 115 -6.63 8.17 20.34
C GLN A 115 -7.90 9.03 20.31
N ASN A 116 -9.02 8.54 20.86
CA ASN A 116 -10.32 9.22 20.90
C ASN A 116 -10.80 9.74 19.52
N LEU A 117 -10.41 9.06 18.44
CA LEU A 117 -10.76 9.43 17.07
C LEU A 117 -12.28 9.37 16.82
N GLY A 118 -13.02 8.61 17.63
CA GLY A 118 -14.48 8.58 17.59
C GLY A 118 -15.14 9.94 17.81
N ALA A 119 -14.47 10.89 18.48
CA ALA A 119 -14.99 12.24 18.67
C ALA A 119 -15.00 13.07 17.38
N VAL A 120 -14.23 12.67 16.36
CA VAL A 120 -14.12 13.34 15.07
C VAL A 120 -14.40 12.40 13.89
N GLU A 121 -15.09 11.28 14.14
CA GLU A 121 -15.36 10.25 13.14
C GLU A 121 -16.15 10.82 11.96
N ASP A 122 -17.18 11.63 12.23
CA ASP A 122 -18.01 12.24 11.20
C ASP A 122 -17.24 13.26 10.37
N GLU A 123 -16.33 14.02 10.98
CA GLU A 123 -15.40 14.93 10.28
C GLU A 123 -14.44 14.15 9.38
N LEU A 124 -13.84 13.06 9.88
CA LEU A 124 -12.94 12.20 9.10
C LEU A 124 -13.66 11.54 7.91
N LYS A 125 -14.91 11.09 8.09
CA LYS A 125 -15.73 10.55 7.00
C LYS A 125 -16.05 11.58 5.90
N ARG A 126 -16.05 12.88 6.25
CA ARG A 126 -16.30 14.01 5.33
C ARG A 126 -15.04 14.53 4.63
N PHE A 127 -13.86 13.99 4.92
CA PHE A 127 -12.64 14.36 4.22
C PHE A 127 -12.74 14.07 2.71
N SER A 128 -12.06 14.89 1.91
CA SER A 128 -11.80 14.54 0.52
C SER A 128 -10.95 13.27 0.45
N PRO A 129 -10.97 12.51 -0.66
CA PRO A 129 -10.07 11.37 -0.87
C PRO A 129 -8.61 11.71 -0.60
N GLU A 130 -8.15 12.88 -1.03
CA GLU A 130 -6.78 13.37 -0.87
C GLU A 130 -6.45 13.69 0.58
N ASP A 131 -7.34 14.42 1.29
CA ASP A 131 -7.14 14.75 2.70
C ASP A 131 -7.12 13.48 3.56
N LEU A 132 -7.99 12.51 3.25
CA LEU A 132 -8.04 11.24 3.97
C LEU A 132 -6.83 10.36 3.66
N GLN A 133 -6.35 10.34 2.42
CA GLN A 133 -5.11 9.65 2.05
C GLN A 133 -3.90 10.27 2.77
N GLN A 134 -3.79 11.60 2.79
CA GLN A 134 -2.73 12.29 3.53
C GLN A 134 -2.78 11.94 5.01
N PHE A 135 -3.97 11.97 5.63
CA PHE A 135 -4.13 11.56 7.02
C PHE A 135 -3.81 10.07 7.23
N ALA A 136 -4.18 9.20 6.31
CA ALA A 136 -3.88 7.77 6.39
C ALA A 136 -2.36 7.50 6.37
N LEU A 137 -1.59 8.24 5.59
CA LEU A 137 -0.13 8.08 5.51
C LEU A 137 0.59 8.78 6.67
N THR A 138 0.26 10.05 6.91
CA THR A 138 1.03 10.90 7.82
C THR A 138 0.48 10.95 9.25
N GLY A 139 -0.81 10.64 9.43
CA GLY A 139 -1.53 10.86 10.69
C GLY A 139 -1.80 12.33 11.01
N GLN A 140 -1.54 13.25 10.07
CA GLN A 140 -1.74 14.69 10.24
C GLN A 140 -3.00 15.17 9.52
N SER A 141 -3.74 16.08 10.15
CA SER A 141 -4.85 16.82 9.57
C SER A 141 -5.05 18.15 10.28
N GLU A 142 -5.96 18.98 9.77
CA GLU A 142 -6.38 20.24 10.41
C GLU A 142 -7.25 20.02 11.67
N LEU A 143 -7.75 18.81 11.88
CA LEU A 143 -8.50 18.45 13.07
C LEU A 143 -7.56 18.43 14.29
N PRO A 144 -8.07 18.65 15.52
CA PRO A 144 -7.27 18.62 16.74
C PRO A 144 -6.91 17.19 17.19
N ILE A 145 -6.55 16.33 16.23
CA ILE A 145 -6.13 14.95 16.41
C ILE A 145 -4.81 14.70 15.69
N ARG A 146 -4.02 13.77 16.21
CA ARG A 146 -2.79 13.30 15.56
C ARG A 146 -2.68 11.80 15.73
N ALA A 147 -2.28 11.13 14.66
CA ALA A 147 -1.88 9.74 14.69
C ALA A 147 -0.39 9.63 14.32
N GLN A 148 0.24 8.54 14.75
CA GLN A 148 1.63 8.24 14.39
C GLN A 148 1.77 8.04 12.88
N PRO A 149 2.81 8.50 12.16
CA PRO A 149 2.99 8.21 10.73
C PRO A 149 3.17 6.71 10.44
N VAL A 150 3.06 6.29 9.16
CA VAL A 150 3.30 4.90 8.73
C VAL A 150 4.58 4.74 7.89
N PRO A 151 5.77 4.98 8.46
CA PRO A 151 7.02 4.95 7.70
C PRO A 151 7.37 3.56 7.16
N ASN A 152 6.92 2.51 7.85
CA ASN A 152 7.19 1.14 7.46
C ASN A 152 6.31 0.66 6.29
N LEU A 153 5.39 1.48 5.77
CA LEU A 153 4.58 1.13 4.59
C LEU A 153 5.46 0.85 3.36
N MET A 154 6.69 1.35 3.33
CA MET A 154 7.71 1.01 2.32
C MET A 154 8.07 -0.49 2.29
N PHE A 155 7.88 -1.22 3.38
CA PHE A 155 8.12 -2.66 3.48
C PHE A 155 6.85 -3.44 3.14
N THR A 156 6.45 -3.41 1.87
CA THR A 156 5.17 -3.96 1.40
C THR A 156 5.03 -5.47 1.58
N ARG A 157 6.14 -6.19 1.65
CA ARG A 157 6.20 -7.64 1.88
C ARG A 157 5.57 -8.07 3.21
N ASP A 158 5.57 -7.20 4.21
CA ASP A 158 5.02 -7.53 5.53
C ASP A 158 3.49 -7.37 5.57
N LEU A 159 2.89 -6.64 4.64
CA LEU A 159 1.47 -6.27 4.67
C LEU A 159 0.57 -7.41 4.17
N ALA A 160 1.01 -8.11 3.14
CA ALA A 160 0.34 -9.26 2.58
C ALA A 160 1.32 -10.10 1.76
N ALA A 161 1.03 -11.40 1.64
CA ALA A 161 1.76 -12.31 0.76
C ALA A 161 0.79 -12.92 -0.25
N VAL A 162 1.18 -13.00 -1.51
CA VAL A 162 0.40 -13.70 -2.54
C VAL A 162 0.99 -15.09 -2.72
N VAL A 163 0.17 -16.13 -2.54
CA VAL A 163 0.57 -17.53 -2.71
C VAL A 163 -0.35 -18.17 -3.72
N HIS A 164 0.18 -18.53 -4.89
CA HIS A 164 -0.63 -18.85 -6.05
C HIS A 164 -1.66 -17.75 -6.24
N ASP A 165 -2.95 -18.08 -6.29
CA ASP A 165 -4.02 -17.15 -6.54
C ASP A 165 -4.69 -16.58 -5.27
N HIS A 166 -4.11 -16.81 -4.09
CA HIS A 166 -4.64 -16.31 -2.83
C HIS A 166 -3.78 -15.21 -2.24
N ILE A 167 -4.42 -14.25 -1.57
CA ILE A 167 -3.76 -13.15 -0.87
C ILE A 167 -3.90 -13.41 0.63
N ILE A 168 -2.78 -13.67 1.29
CA ILE A 168 -2.72 -13.83 2.74
C ILE A 168 -2.51 -12.44 3.34
N LEU A 169 -3.51 -11.93 4.05
CA LEU A 169 -3.41 -10.64 4.71
C LEU A 169 -2.66 -10.78 6.03
N SER A 170 -1.56 -10.05 6.20
CA SER A 170 -0.83 -10.07 7.45
C SER A 170 -1.58 -9.28 8.53
N HIS A 171 -1.58 -9.82 9.75
CA HIS A 171 -2.06 -9.10 10.92
C HIS A 171 -0.91 -8.35 11.58
N ALA A 172 -1.10 -7.07 11.87
CA ALA A 172 -0.11 -6.29 12.61
C ALA A 172 0.16 -6.93 13.99
N ALA A 173 1.43 -7.22 14.28
CA ALA A 173 1.83 -7.72 15.60
C ALA A 173 1.80 -6.64 16.67
N THR A 174 1.89 -5.36 16.28
CA THR A 174 1.93 -4.20 17.18
C THR A 174 0.92 -3.13 16.77
N VAL A 175 0.51 -2.31 17.74
CA VAL A 175 -0.41 -1.19 17.50
C VAL A 175 0.18 -0.16 16.52
N ALA A 176 1.51 0.03 16.55
CA ALA A 176 2.23 0.92 15.64
C ALA A 176 1.97 0.60 14.16
N ARG A 177 1.76 -0.69 13.82
CA ARG A 177 1.54 -1.15 12.44
C ARG A 177 0.09 -1.38 12.04
N THR A 178 -0.83 -1.09 12.97
CA THR A 178 -2.28 -1.29 12.77
C THR A 178 -2.80 -0.49 11.57
N ARG A 179 -2.33 0.74 11.38
CA ARG A 179 -2.84 1.57 10.29
C ARG A 179 -2.41 1.09 8.91
N GLU A 180 -1.22 0.49 8.76
CA GLU A 180 -0.86 -0.11 7.48
C GLU A 180 -1.71 -1.35 7.16
N SER A 181 -2.03 -2.18 8.17
CA SER A 181 -2.99 -3.28 8.01
C SER A 181 -4.36 -2.79 7.56
N ILE A 182 -4.84 -1.65 8.09
CA ILE A 182 -6.11 -1.04 7.66
C ILE A 182 -6.01 -0.56 6.20
N ILE A 183 -4.91 0.12 5.83
CA ILE A 183 -4.68 0.61 4.46
C ILE A 183 -4.74 -0.55 3.45
N ILE A 184 -3.97 -1.62 3.67
CA ILE A 184 -3.94 -2.75 2.73
C ILE A 184 -5.29 -3.48 2.71
N ASN A 185 -5.98 -3.59 3.86
CA ASN A 185 -7.31 -4.18 3.92
C ASN A 185 -8.31 -3.38 3.07
N VAL A 186 -8.28 -2.04 3.15
CA VAL A 186 -9.16 -1.18 2.35
C VAL A 186 -8.88 -1.34 0.86
N ILE A 187 -7.60 -1.33 0.46
CA ILE A 187 -7.21 -1.54 -0.94
C ILE A 187 -7.75 -2.87 -1.45
N LEU A 188 -7.52 -3.98 -0.73
CA LEU A 188 -7.91 -5.31 -1.20
C LEU A 188 -9.43 -5.51 -1.31
N HIS A 189 -10.22 -4.83 -0.48
CA HIS A 189 -11.67 -5.03 -0.43
C HIS A 189 -12.48 -4.00 -1.23
N HIS A 190 -11.91 -2.83 -1.49
CA HIS A 190 -12.66 -1.71 -2.09
C HIS A 190 -12.05 -1.17 -3.39
N HIS A 191 -10.76 -1.40 -3.65
CA HIS A 191 -10.16 -0.92 -4.88
C HIS A 191 -10.71 -1.70 -6.10
N PRO A 192 -11.10 -1.05 -7.21
CA PRO A 192 -11.73 -1.71 -8.37
C PRO A 192 -10.93 -2.88 -8.94
N ARG A 193 -9.61 -2.85 -8.80
CA ARG A 193 -8.69 -3.89 -9.26
C ARG A 193 -8.68 -5.15 -8.38
N PHE A 194 -8.96 -5.00 -7.07
CA PHE A 194 -8.78 -6.08 -6.09
C PHE A 194 -10.11 -6.56 -5.50
N ALA A 195 -11.09 -5.67 -5.35
CA ALA A 195 -12.41 -6.00 -4.81
C ALA A 195 -13.11 -7.18 -5.52
N PRO A 196 -13.01 -7.36 -6.86
CA PRO A 196 -13.57 -8.55 -7.52
C PRO A 196 -12.95 -9.89 -7.11
N HIS A 197 -11.83 -9.87 -6.39
CA HIS A 197 -11.07 -11.03 -5.91
C HIS A 197 -11.02 -11.11 -4.38
N SER A 198 -11.91 -10.40 -3.67
CA SER A 198 -11.95 -10.38 -2.20
C SER A 198 -12.21 -11.76 -1.59
N ASP A 199 -12.83 -12.67 -2.35
CA ASP A 199 -13.07 -14.07 -1.98
C ASP A 199 -11.76 -14.89 -1.85
N LYS A 200 -10.67 -14.39 -2.44
CA LYS A 200 -9.34 -15.02 -2.37
C LYS A 200 -8.44 -14.44 -1.28
N VAL A 201 -8.95 -13.49 -0.49
CA VAL A 201 -8.24 -12.91 0.65
C VAL A 201 -8.46 -13.80 1.87
N ILE A 202 -7.37 -14.26 2.48
CA ILE A 202 -7.35 -15.13 3.67
C ILE A 202 -6.73 -14.38 4.85
#